data_AF-A0A8W8NND2-F1
#
_entry.id   AF-A0A8W8NND2-F1
#
_cell.length_a   1.000
_cell.length_b   1.000
_cell.length_c   1.000
_cell.angle_alpha   90.00
_cell.angle_beta   90.00
_cell.angle_gamma   90.00
#
_symmetry.space_group_name_H-M   'P 1'
#
loop_
_entity.id
_entity.type
_entity.pdbx_description
1 polymer ?
#
loop_
_entity_poly.entity_id
_entity_poly.type
_entity_poly.pdbx_seq_one_letter_code
_entity_poly.pdbx_strand_id
1 'polypeptide(L)'
;MGVLHLIALSGLFRLVYCYENLCRRPTTVLTQSSTYDKHEADFANDGDVTTVKRFCASTDIKQTKAWLQADLGESFSIKIVKLYFANDGCEVGRFGENCKQCIGCHTCDIVSGECVFTPITKQQNVNEEKNFLLYLVIAVLCISLTMNGLMLTCILRQRTSRIRNATQEIKRCAAQGINNTIYQELGQVSGSPQYDQLQISSPGFMRR
;
A
#
# COMPACT_ATOMS: atom_id res chain seq x y z
N MET A 1 26.90 5.40 15.98
CA MET A 1 25.61 4.67 15.95
C MET A 1 24.69 5.22 14.84
N GLY A 2 25.11 5.17 13.57
CA GLY A 2 24.34 5.77 12.46
C GLY A 2 23.90 4.80 11.36
N VAL A 3 24.54 3.63 11.25
CA VAL A 3 24.34 2.71 10.13
C VAL A 3 23.25 1.66 10.42
N LEU A 4 23.03 1.33 11.70
CA LEU A 4 22.03 0.33 12.11
C LEU A 4 20.57 0.82 11.94
N HIS A 5 20.35 2.13 11.99
CA HIS A 5 19.02 2.73 11.78
C HIS A 5 18.58 2.71 10.30
N LEU A 6 19.52 2.76 9.36
CA LEU A 6 19.21 2.72 7.92
C LEU A 6 18.80 1.32 7.45
N ILE A 7 19.39 0.27 8.03
CA ILE A 7 19.06 -1.12 7.68
C ILE A 7 17.65 -1.49 8.19
N ALA A 8 17.26 -1.01 9.37
CA ALA A 8 15.92 -1.24 9.92
C ALA A 8 14.79 -0.55 9.12
N LEU A 9 15.09 0.59 8.48
CA LEU A 9 14.14 1.27 7.58
C LEU A 9 14.05 0.63 6.19
N SER A 10 15.13 0.00 5.70
CA SER A 10 15.11 -0.73 4.42
C SER A 10 14.32 -2.04 4.46
N GLY A 11 14.10 -2.63 5.64
CA GLY A 11 13.37 -3.90 5.80
C GLY A 11 11.84 -3.79 5.79
N LEU A 12 11.29 -2.57 5.80
CA LEU A 12 9.84 -2.30 5.87
C LEU A 12 9.18 -2.06 4.51
N PHE A 13 9.97 -1.85 3.46
CA PHE A 13 9.48 -1.92 2.08
C PHE A 13 9.53 -3.37 1.60
N ARG A 14 8.71 -4.24 2.19
CA ARG A 14 8.22 -5.38 1.41
C ARG A 14 7.42 -4.76 0.26
N LEU A 15 8.02 -4.71 -0.92
CA LEU A 15 7.34 -4.41 -2.17
C LEU A 15 6.21 -5.43 -2.31
N VAL A 16 5.03 -5.07 -1.82
CA VAL A 16 3.80 -5.78 -2.16
C VAL A 16 3.64 -5.52 -3.65
N TYR A 17 3.96 -6.52 -4.47
CA TYR A 17 3.68 -6.49 -5.90
C TYR A 17 2.16 -6.53 -6.05
N CYS A 18 1.52 -5.37 -5.94
CA CYS A 18 0.13 -5.19 -6.27
C CYS A 18 0.01 -5.23 -7.80
N TYR A 19 -0.61 -6.29 -8.32
CA TYR A 19 -1.03 -6.31 -9.72
C TYR A 19 -2.28 -5.45 -9.86
N GLU A 20 -2.22 -4.48 -10.76
CA GLU A 20 -3.36 -3.62 -11.09
C GLU A 20 -4.29 -4.31 -12.09
N ASN A 21 -5.60 -4.12 -11.95
CA ASN A 21 -6.56 -4.52 -12.98
C ASN A 21 -6.60 -3.46 -14.09
N LEU A 22 -5.84 -3.68 -15.16
CA LEU A 22 -5.75 -2.77 -16.30
C LEU A 22 -7.12 -2.53 -16.96
N CYS A 23 -8.04 -3.49 -16.91
CA CYS A 23 -9.35 -3.34 -17.52
C CYS A 23 -10.22 -2.26 -16.84
N ARG A 24 -9.89 -1.86 -15.62
CA ARG A 24 -10.62 -0.83 -14.83
C ARG A 24 -10.11 0.59 -15.06
N ARG A 25 -9.08 0.77 -15.87
CA ARG A 25 -8.55 2.10 -16.16
C ARG A 25 -9.54 2.90 -17.02
N PRO A 26 -9.61 4.23 -16.85
CA PRO A 26 -10.40 5.09 -17.73
C PRO A 26 -9.95 5.06 -19.20
N THR A 27 -8.70 4.64 -19.44
CA THR A 27 -8.14 4.47 -20.79
C THR A 27 -8.62 3.20 -21.48
N THR A 28 -9.20 2.26 -20.72
CA THR A 28 -9.63 0.99 -21.27
C THR A 28 -11.00 1.14 -21.94
N VAL A 29 -11.07 0.73 -23.21
CA VAL A 29 -12.30 0.72 -24.01
C VAL A 29 -12.63 -0.72 -24.38
N LEU A 30 -13.85 -1.16 -24.06
CA LEU A 30 -14.35 -2.47 -24.47
C LEU A 30 -15.26 -2.34 -25.69
N THR A 31 -15.11 -3.28 -26.61
CA THR A 31 -15.97 -3.41 -27.80
C THR A 31 -16.34 -4.87 -28.01
N GLN A 32 -17.48 -5.12 -28.61
CA GLN A 32 -17.96 -6.47 -28.90
C GLN A 32 -18.55 -6.57 -30.32
N SER A 33 -18.61 -7.78 -30.87
CA SER A 33 -19.06 -8.04 -32.24
C SER A 33 -20.50 -7.60 -32.53
N SER A 34 -21.36 -7.70 -31.52
CA SER A 34 -22.72 -7.16 -31.51
C SER A 34 -23.21 -7.06 -30.07
N THR A 35 -24.30 -6.34 -29.83
CA THR A 35 -24.89 -6.20 -28.49
C THR A 35 -26.27 -6.84 -28.47
N TYR A 36 -26.51 -7.73 -27.52
CA TYR A 36 -27.83 -8.28 -27.23
C TYR A 36 -28.56 -7.38 -26.22
N ASP A 37 -29.63 -6.73 -26.67
CA ASP A 37 -30.42 -5.81 -25.85
C ASP A 37 -29.52 -4.75 -25.16
N LYS A 38 -29.54 -4.67 -23.82
CA LYS A 38 -28.74 -3.71 -23.04
C LYS A 38 -27.44 -4.30 -22.46
N HIS A 39 -26.99 -5.46 -22.93
CA HIS A 39 -25.83 -6.17 -22.39
C HIS A 39 -24.54 -5.70 -23.07
N GLU A 40 -24.19 -4.44 -22.80
CA GLU A 40 -23.05 -3.76 -23.39
C GLU A 40 -21.71 -4.37 -22.96
N ALA A 41 -20.66 -4.11 -23.75
CA ALA A 41 -19.32 -4.64 -23.51
C ALA A 41 -18.75 -4.16 -22.15
N ASP A 42 -19.15 -2.98 -21.69
CA ASP A 42 -18.69 -2.35 -20.44
C ASP A 42 -19.06 -3.15 -19.18
N PHE A 43 -20.06 -4.04 -19.24
CA PHE A 43 -20.33 -4.96 -18.13
C PHE A 43 -19.18 -5.93 -17.87
N ALA A 44 -18.28 -6.18 -18.84
CA ALA A 44 -17.13 -7.04 -18.61
C ALA A 44 -15.97 -6.34 -17.86
N ASN A 45 -16.05 -5.01 -17.65
CA ASN A 45 -15.04 -4.26 -16.90
C ASN A 45 -15.62 -3.26 -15.88
N ASP A 46 -16.90 -3.35 -15.53
CA ASP A 46 -17.58 -2.47 -14.57
C ASP A 46 -17.19 -2.71 -13.09
N GLY A 47 -16.43 -3.78 -12.83
CA GLY A 47 -15.93 -4.16 -11.52
C GLY A 47 -16.90 -5.02 -10.71
N ASP A 48 -18.08 -5.31 -11.25
CA ASP A 48 -18.97 -6.34 -10.75
C ASP A 48 -18.50 -7.70 -11.26
N VAL A 49 -18.37 -8.67 -10.35
CA VAL A 49 -17.98 -10.06 -10.68
C VAL A 49 -19.16 -11.00 -10.56
N THR A 50 -20.37 -10.47 -10.38
CA THR A 50 -21.61 -11.22 -10.30
C THR A 50 -21.89 -11.86 -11.65
N THR A 51 -21.98 -13.19 -11.67
CA THR A 51 -22.16 -13.97 -12.90
C THR A 51 -23.62 -14.10 -13.33
N VAL A 52 -24.54 -13.30 -12.78
CA VAL A 52 -25.95 -13.30 -13.20
C VAL A 52 -26.06 -12.60 -14.54
N LYS A 53 -26.74 -13.21 -15.52
CA LYS A 53 -26.84 -12.75 -16.92
C LYS A 53 -27.06 -11.25 -17.11
N ARG A 54 -27.85 -10.61 -16.24
CA ARG A 54 -28.14 -9.17 -16.27
C ARG A 54 -26.91 -8.27 -16.12
N PHE A 55 -25.85 -8.75 -15.48
CA PHE A 55 -24.60 -8.01 -15.22
C PHE A 55 -23.46 -8.49 -16.13
N CYS A 56 -23.78 -9.15 -17.24
CA CYS A 56 -22.77 -9.69 -18.15
C CYS A 56 -22.89 -9.04 -19.53
N ALA A 57 -21.75 -8.83 -20.19
CA ALA A 57 -21.73 -8.46 -21.60
C ALA A 57 -22.28 -9.63 -22.45
N SER A 58 -23.08 -9.33 -23.47
CA SER A 58 -23.70 -10.37 -24.30
C SER A 58 -23.82 -9.94 -25.75
N THR A 59 -23.44 -10.85 -26.65
CA THR A 59 -23.60 -10.70 -28.10
C THR A 59 -24.93 -11.26 -28.57
N ASP A 60 -25.41 -10.77 -29.71
CA ASP A 60 -26.69 -11.19 -30.29
C ASP A 60 -26.75 -12.71 -30.58
N ILE A 61 -27.95 -13.30 -30.47
CA ILE A 61 -28.21 -14.75 -30.50
C ILE A 61 -27.97 -15.40 -31.88
N LYS A 62 -27.82 -14.60 -32.95
CA LYS A 62 -27.64 -15.09 -34.33
C LYS A 62 -26.18 -15.06 -34.80
N GLN A 63 -25.23 -14.85 -33.90
CA GLN A 63 -23.81 -14.82 -34.23
C GLN A 63 -23.23 -16.24 -34.30
N THR A 64 -22.61 -16.60 -35.43
CA THR A 64 -21.82 -17.85 -35.54
C THR A 64 -20.39 -17.67 -35.03
N LYS A 65 -19.93 -16.42 -34.89
CA LYS A 65 -18.64 -16.04 -34.31
C LYS A 65 -18.78 -14.74 -33.54
N ALA A 66 -18.70 -14.82 -32.22
CA ALA A 66 -18.72 -13.67 -31.33
C ALA A 66 -17.30 -13.28 -30.90
N TRP A 67 -17.08 -11.99 -30.62
CA TRP A 67 -15.83 -11.50 -30.04
C TRP A 67 -16.08 -10.36 -29.06
N LEU A 68 -15.20 -10.25 -28.06
CA LEU A 68 -15.07 -9.14 -27.13
C LEU A 68 -13.60 -8.70 -27.17
N GLN A 69 -13.36 -7.41 -27.29
CA GLN A 69 -12.03 -6.81 -27.37
C GLN A 69 -11.90 -5.74 -26.29
N ALA A 70 -10.80 -5.78 -25.55
CA ALA A 70 -10.40 -4.73 -24.62
C ALA A 70 -9.17 -4.01 -25.18
N ASP A 71 -9.33 -2.74 -25.50
CA ASP A 71 -8.23 -1.83 -25.81
C ASP A 71 -7.78 -1.16 -24.51
N LEU A 72 -6.53 -1.37 -24.09
CA LEU A 72 -5.98 -0.82 -22.84
C LEU A 72 -5.44 0.62 -23.01
N GLY A 73 -5.37 1.12 -24.25
CA GLY A 73 -4.84 2.44 -24.61
C GLY A 73 -3.30 2.49 -24.74
N GLU A 74 -2.58 1.55 -24.13
CA GLU A 74 -1.12 1.44 -24.20
C GLU A 74 -0.67 -0.02 -24.18
N SER A 75 0.63 -0.26 -24.42
CA SER A 75 1.22 -1.59 -24.34
C SER A 75 1.58 -1.97 -22.90
N PHE A 76 1.14 -3.15 -22.45
CA PHE A 76 1.40 -3.66 -21.11
C PHE A 76 2.00 -5.07 -21.13
N SER A 77 2.83 -5.37 -20.12
CA SER A 77 3.20 -6.74 -19.80
C SER A 77 2.13 -7.36 -18.90
N ILE A 78 1.29 -8.21 -19.48
CA ILE A 78 0.16 -8.82 -18.80
C ILE A 78 0.63 -10.08 -18.05
N LYS A 79 0.41 -10.12 -16.74
CA LYS A 79 0.73 -11.29 -15.92
C LYS A 79 -0.39 -12.33 -15.88
N ILE A 80 -1.64 -11.87 -15.76
CA ILE A 80 -2.81 -12.75 -15.59
C ILE A 80 -4.03 -12.12 -16.26
N VAL A 81 -4.85 -12.97 -16.88
CA VAL A 81 -6.18 -12.63 -17.38
C VAL A 81 -7.19 -13.47 -16.61
N LYS A 82 -8.26 -12.86 -16.12
CA LYS A 82 -9.37 -13.54 -15.44
C LYS A 82 -10.64 -13.24 -16.20
N LEU A 83 -11.41 -14.30 -16.51
CA LEU A 83 -12.69 -14.21 -17.18
C LEU A 83 -13.76 -14.76 -16.23
N TYR A 84 -14.86 -14.04 -16.12
CA TYR A 84 -16.05 -14.46 -15.37
C TYR A 84 -17.15 -14.73 -16.39
N PHE A 85 -17.62 -15.97 -16.45
CA PHE A 85 -18.66 -16.36 -17.38
C PHE A 85 -20.03 -16.14 -16.75
N ALA A 86 -21.00 -15.72 -17.56
CA ALA A 86 -22.38 -15.72 -17.13
C ALA A 86 -22.74 -17.14 -16.67
N ASN A 87 -23.25 -17.25 -15.45
CA ASN A 87 -23.97 -18.41 -15.01
C ASN A 87 -25.31 -18.37 -15.76
N ASP A 88 -25.31 -18.92 -16.97
CA ASP A 88 -26.52 -19.43 -17.61
C ASP A 88 -27.06 -20.66 -16.85
N GLY A 89 -26.24 -21.18 -15.93
CA GLY A 89 -26.60 -22.17 -14.94
C GLY A 89 -27.35 -21.59 -13.75
N CYS A 90 -28.15 -22.45 -13.18
CA CYS A 90 -28.98 -22.17 -12.04
C CYS A 90 -28.17 -22.04 -10.75
N GLU A 91 -28.77 -21.53 -9.68
CA GLU A 91 -28.13 -21.49 -8.36
C GLU A 91 -27.54 -22.86 -7.97
N VAL A 92 -26.51 -22.86 -7.13
CA VAL A 92 -25.88 -24.09 -6.63
C VAL A 92 -26.96 -25.04 -6.09
N GLY A 93 -26.99 -26.26 -6.61
CA GLY A 93 -28.04 -27.22 -6.31
C GLY A 93 -29.22 -27.18 -7.28
N ARG A 94 -29.08 -26.54 -8.46
CA ARG A 94 -30.07 -26.56 -9.54
C ARG A 94 -29.44 -26.76 -10.93
N PHE A 95 -30.21 -27.29 -11.89
CA PHE A 95 -29.74 -27.63 -13.24
C PHE A 95 -30.81 -27.46 -14.34
N GLY A 96 -30.36 -27.44 -15.60
CA GLY A 96 -31.19 -27.33 -16.80
C GLY A 96 -31.80 -25.94 -17.03
N GLU A 97 -32.45 -25.74 -18.19
CA GLU A 97 -33.00 -24.43 -18.62
C GLU A 97 -34.04 -23.83 -17.64
N ASN A 98 -34.67 -24.65 -16.79
CA ASN A 98 -35.70 -24.23 -15.83
C ASN A 98 -35.24 -24.27 -14.37
N CYS A 99 -33.95 -24.48 -14.09
CA CYS A 99 -33.43 -24.47 -12.72
C CYS A 99 -34.14 -25.42 -11.77
N LYS A 100 -34.24 -26.68 -12.20
CA LYS A 100 -34.74 -27.78 -11.37
C LYS A 100 -33.73 -28.08 -10.28
N GLN A 101 -34.22 -28.39 -9.09
CA GLN A 101 -33.36 -28.74 -7.96
C GLN A 101 -32.65 -30.08 -8.19
N CYS A 102 -31.35 -30.12 -7.91
CA CYS A 102 -30.56 -31.35 -7.87
C CYS A 102 -31.19 -32.30 -6.84
N ILE A 103 -31.34 -33.58 -7.21
CA ILE A 103 -31.93 -34.58 -6.33
C ILE A 103 -30.80 -35.38 -5.68
N GLY A 104 -30.69 -35.27 -4.34
CA GLY A 104 -29.76 -36.08 -3.55
C GLY A 104 -28.34 -35.54 -3.37
N CYS A 105 -28.04 -34.33 -3.86
CA CYS A 105 -26.74 -33.68 -3.67
C CYS A 105 -26.83 -32.15 -3.64
N HIS A 106 -25.81 -31.52 -3.07
CA HIS A 106 -25.69 -30.06 -3.05
C HIS A 106 -25.22 -29.48 -4.40
N THR A 107 -24.47 -30.25 -5.18
CA THR A 107 -23.92 -29.86 -6.49
C THR A 107 -24.17 -30.97 -7.51
N CYS A 108 -24.70 -30.61 -8.68
CA CYS A 108 -24.91 -31.52 -9.80
C CYS A 108 -24.47 -30.89 -11.12
N ASP A 109 -24.30 -31.72 -12.15
CA ASP A 109 -23.97 -31.31 -13.51
C ASP A 109 -25.04 -30.36 -14.06
N ILE A 110 -24.61 -29.29 -14.71
CA ILE A 110 -25.50 -28.19 -15.12
C ILE A 110 -26.46 -28.57 -16.25
N VAL A 111 -26.15 -29.62 -17.01
CA VAL A 111 -26.97 -30.10 -18.13
C VAL A 111 -27.79 -31.31 -17.71
N SER A 112 -27.15 -32.34 -17.14
CA SER A 112 -27.81 -33.60 -16.82
C SER A 112 -28.49 -33.62 -15.46
N GLY A 113 -28.03 -32.79 -14.51
CA GLY A 113 -28.50 -32.81 -13.13
C GLY A 113 -27.94 -33.96 -12.30
N GLU A 114 -26.98 -34.72 -12.84
CA GLU A 114 -26.34 -35.81 -12.12
C GLU A 114 -25.37 -35.29 -11.07
N CYS A 115 -25.38 -35.90 -9.89
CA CYS A 115 -24.49 -35.51 -8.81
C CYS A 115 -23.03 -35.76 -9.21
N VAL A 116 -22.26 -34.68 -9.36
CA VAL A 116 -20.83 -34.79 -9.61
C VAL A 116 -20.15 -35.13 -8.29
N PHE A 117 -19.81 -36.41 -8.10
CA PHE A 117 -18.89 -36.80 -7.05
C PHE A 117 -17.48 -36.37 -7.45
N THR A 118 -17.16 -35.09 -7.24
CA THR A 118 -15.75 -34.71 -7.20
C THR A 118 -15.16 -35.32 -5.93
N PRO A 119 -14.05 -36.09 -6.01
CA PRO A 119 -13.29 -36.38 -4.81
C PRO A 119 -12.92 -35.03 -4.22
N ILE A 120 -13.38 -34.79 -2.99
CA ILE A 120 -13.09 -33.57 -2.24
C ILE A 120 -11.57 -33.57 -2.05
N THR A 121 -10.84 -33.01 -3.01
CA THR A 121 -9.50 -32.51 -2.73
C THR A 121 -9.76 -31.40 -1.75
N LYS A 122 -9.42 -31.69 -0.49
CA LYS A 122 -9.58 -30.80 0.65
C LYS A 122 -9.31 -29.38 0.18
N GLN A 123 -10.36 -28.57 0.18
CA GLN A 123 -10.22 -27.12 0.12
C GLN A 123 -9.41 -26.77 1.36
N GLN A 124 -8.10 -26.76 1.21
CA GLN A 124 -7.16 -26.57 2.29
C GLN A 124 -7.22 -25.08 2.61
N ASN A 125 -8.19 -24.76 3.46
CA ASN A 125 -8.25 -23.65 4.38
C ASN A 125 -7.52 -22.36 3.94
N VAL A 126 -7.98 -21.75 2.85
CA VAL A 126 -7.52 -20.42 2.38
C VAL A 126 -7.74 -19.33 3.46
N ASN A 127 -8.61 -19.58 4.45
CA ASN A 127 -8.83 -18.70 5.59
C ASN A 127 -7.76 -18.84 6.68
N GLU A 128 -7.13 -20.00 6.86
CA GLU A 128 -6.06 -20.17 7.87
C GLU A 128 -4.78 -19.41 7.48
N GLU A 129 -4.39 -19.42 6.19
CA GLU A 129 -3.21 -18.68 5.74
C GLU A 129 -3.37 -17.15 5.84
N LYS A 130 -4.58 -16.64 5.55
CA LYS A 130 -4.88 -15.21 5.68
C LYS A 130 -4.86 -14.74 7.14
N ASN A 131 -5.37 -15.57 8.05
CA ASN A 131 -5.34 -15.27 9.48
C ASN A 131 -3.91 -15.27 10.02
N PHE A 132 -3.09 -16.24 9.61
CA PHE A 132 -1.68 -16.30 10.02
C PHE A 132 -0.90 -15.05 9.57
N LEU A 133 -1.09 -14.60 8.33
CA LEU A 133 -0.49 -13.36 7.82
C LEU A 133 -0.94 -12.12 8.60
N LEU A 134 -2.23 -12.03 8.93
CA LEU A 134 -2.77 -10.93 9.72
C LEU A 134 -2.15 -10.86 11.11
N TYR A 135 -2.04 -12.00 11.82
CA TYR A 135 -1.41 -12.07 13.13
C TYR A 135 0.08 -11.68 13.09
N LEU A 136 0.80 -12.07 12.04
CA LEU A 136 2.20 -11.73 11.86
C LEU A 136 2.38 -10.21 11.68
N VAL A 137 1.52 -9.56 10.88
CA VAL A 137 1.54 -8.10 10.70
C VAL A 137 1.24 -7.37 12.02
N ILE A 138 0.22 -7.81 12.76
CA ILE A 138 -0.14 -7.22 14.06
C ILE A 138 1.03 -7.35 15.05
N ALA A 139 1.66 -8.52 15.13
CA ALA A 139 2.80 -8.74 16.03
C ALA A 139 3.97 -7.79 15.72
N VAL A 140 4.32 -7.59 14.45
CA VAL A 140 5.38 -6.66 14.03
C VAL A 140 5.05 -5.21 14.39
N LEU A 141 3.80 -4.78 14.18
CA LEU A 141 3.36 -3.43 14.54
C LEU A 141 3.41 -3.21 16.06
N CYS A 142 2.99 -4.19 16.87
CA CYS A 142 3.06 -4.11 18.32
C CYS A 142 4.50 -3.99 18.82
N ILE A 143 5.44 -4.76 18.26
CA ILE A 143 6.87 -4.68 18.61
C ILE A 143 7.43 -3.30 18.23
N SER A 144 7.05 -2.75 17.06
CA SER A 144 7.50 -1.41 16.66
C SER A 144 6.99 -0.31 17.60
N LEU A 145 5.70 -0.35 17.96
CA LEU A 145 5.10 0.63 18.87
C LEU A 145 5.70 0.57 20.27
N THR A 146 5.91 -0.63 20.81
CA THR A 146 6.53 -0.80 22.13
C THR A 146 7.97 -0.28 22.15
N MET A 147 8.77 -0.59 21.12
CA MET A 147 10.15 -0.08 21.03
C MET A 147 10.17 1.45 20.90
N ASN A 148 9.33 2.03 20.06
CA ASN A 148 9.23 3.49 19.89
C ASN A 148 8.73 4.19 21.17
N GLY A 149 7.76 3.60 21.87
CA GLY A 149 7.25 4.10 23.14
C GLY A 149 8.30 4.08 24.26
N LEU A 150 9.06 2.99 24.36
CA LEU A 150 10.19 2.89 25.29
C LEU A 150 11.27 3.93 24.97
N MET A 151 11.58 4.12 23.68
CA MET A 151 12.55 5.14 23.23
C MET A 151 12.10 6.55 23.63
N LEU A 152 10.84 6.89 23.37
CA LEU A 152 10.27 8.19 23.76
C LEU A 152 10.29 8.37 25.29
N THR A 153 9.97 7.33 26.04
CA THR A 153 10.02 7.35 27.51
C THR A 153 11.44 7.59 28.01
N CYS A 154 12.43 6.96 27.40
CA CYS A 154 13.85 7.19 27.69
C CYS A 154 14.27 8.64 27.39
N ILE A 155 13.86 9.20 26.25
CA ILE A 155 14.15 10.60 25.88
C ILE A 155 13.51 11.58 26.88
N LEU A 156 12.25 11.35 27.25
CA LEU A 156 11.52 12.21 28.21
C LEU A 156 12.14 12.10 29.62
N ARG A 157 12.57 10.91 30.03
CA ARG A 157 13.29 10.70 31.30
C ARG A 157 14.65 11.40 31.31
N GLN A 158 15.37 11.38 30.19
CA GLN A 158 16.63 12.11 30.05
C GLN A 158 16.42 13.62 30.14
N ARG A 159 15.38 14.16 29.49
CA ARG A 159 15.05 15.60 29.57
C ARG A 159 14.67 16.03 30.98
N THR A 160 13.85 15.27 31.71
CA THR A 160 13.46 15.59 33.09
C THR A 160 14.61 15.48 34.09
N SER A 161 15.58 14.57 33.87
CA SER A 161 16.80 14.52 34.68
C SER A 161 17.70 15.74 34.43
N ARG A 162 17.81 16.18 33.17
CA ARG A 162 18.62 17.36 32.79
C ARG A 162 18.04 18.65 33.39
N ILE A 163 16.71 18.78 33.42
CA ILE A 163 16.02 19.92 34.05
C ILE A 163 16.25 19.94 35.57
N ARG A 164 16.16 18.78 36.26
CA ARG A 164 16.43 18.72 37.71
C ARG A 164 17.85 19.11 38.09
N ASN A 165 18.85 18.72 37.29
CA ASN A 165 20.25 19.11 37.54
C ASN A 165 20.45 20.63 37.36
N ALA A 166 19.82 21.24 36.34
CA ALA A 166 19.88 22.70 36.15
C ALA A 166 19.18 23.47 37.28
N THR A 167 18.07 22.97 37.82
CA THR A 167 17.39 23.60 38.97
C THR A 167 18.20 23.49 40.27
N GLN A 168 19.02 22.45 40.44
CA GLN A 168 19.90 22.28 41.60
C GLN A 168 21.14 23.20 41.55
N GLU A 169 21.66 23.47 40.35
CA GLU A 169 22.72 24.48 40.11
C GLU A 169 22.22 25.91 40.40
N ILE A 170 21.01 26.28 39.94
CA ILE A 170 20.43 27.61 40.19
C ILE A 170 20.17 27.87 41.69
N LYS A 171 19.78 26.83 42.45
CA LYS A 171 19.62 26.96 43.92
C LYS A 171 20.95 27.14 44.66
N ARG A 172 22.09 26.74 44.10
CA ARG A 172 23.42 27.00 44.70
C ARG A 172 23.90 28.43 44.45
N CYS A 173 23.50 29.06 43.35
CA CYS A 173 23.85 30.45 43.06
C CYS A 173 22.97 31.49 43.78
N ALA A 174 21.79 31.11 44.29
CA ALA A 174 20.90 32.03 45.02
C ALA A 174 21.25 32.21 46.52
N ALA A 175 22.25 31.49 47.03
CA ALA A 175 22.66 31.54 48.44
C ALA A 175 24.03 32.22 48.69
N GLN A 176 24.62 32.87 47.68
CA GLN A 176 25.80 33.72 47.89
C GLN A 176 25.42 35.19 47.72
N GLY A 177 25.59 35.91 48.81
CA GLY A 177 25.07 37.24 49.07
C GLY A 177 25.51 38.30 48.08
N ILE A 178 24.56 39.18 47.80
CA ILE A 178 24.76 40.47 47.15
C ILE A 178 25.47 41.38 48.15
N ASN A 179 26.72 41.70 47.87
CA ASN A 179 27.40 42.89 48.39
C ASN A 179 28.10 43.58 47.22
N ASN A 180 27.57 44.76 46.87
CA ASN A 180 28.28 45.96 46.37
C ASN A 180 28.99 45.83 45.00
N THR A 181 29.13 46.84 44.14
CA THR A 181 28.72 48.24 43.98
C THR A 181 29.21 48.62 42.58
N ILE A 182 28.46 49.48 41.88
CA ILE A 182 28.95 50.60 41.03
C ILE A 182 30.02 50.26 39.98
N TYR A 183 29.69 50.34 38.68
CA TYR A 183 30.40 51.17 37.70
C TYR A 183 29.56 51.28 36.41
N GLN A 184 29.20 52.52 36.10
CA GLN A 184 28.56 52.97 34.86
C GLN A 184 29.40 54.13 34.36
N GLU A 185 30.10 53.97 33.24
CA GLU A 185 30.74 55.06 32.49
C GLU A 185 30.68 54.70 30.99
N LEU A 186 30.22 55.66 30.19
CA LEU A 186 29.96 55.60 28.77
C LEU A 186 31.21 55.95 27.94
N GLY A 187 31.42 55.20 26.86
CA GLY A 187 31.86 55.71 25.56
C GLY A 187 33.35 56.07 25.37
N GLN A 188 34.01 55.38 24.45
CA GLN A 188 34.75 56.01 23.35
C GLN A 188 35.17 54.98 22.27
N VAL A 189 34.97 55.40 21.03
CA VAL A 189 35.26 54.73 19.76
C VAL A 189 36.75 54.88 19.43
N SER A 190 37.42 53.80 19.01
CA SER A 190 38.55 53.83 18.06
C SER A 190 38.86 52.42 17.55
N GLY A 191 39.08 52.31 16.24
CA GLY A 191 39.06 51.06 15.47
C GLY A 191 40.38 50.28 15.38
N SER A 192 40.18 49.02 14.96
CA SER A 192 40.95 48.07 14.12
C SER A 192 42.48 47.94 14.23
N PRO A 193 42.97 46.69 14.15
CA PRO A 193 43.77 46.30 12.97
C PRO A 193 43.29 44.94 12.40
N GLN A 194 43.00 44.85 11.10
CA GLN A 194 43.93 44.55 10.00
C GLN A 194 44.57 43.14 10.14
N TYR A 195 43.97 42.16 9.44
CA TYR A 195 44.50 40.80 9.28
C TYR A 195 45.34 40.71 8.02
N ASP A 196 46.56 40.20 8.18
CA ASP A 196 47.49 39.91 7.10
C ASP A 196 47.19 38.60 6.37
N GLN A 197 47.72 38.59 5.15
CA GLN A 197 47.49 37.75 4.00
C GLN A 197 47.84 36.26 4.19
N LEU A 198 47.01 35.38 3.61
CA LEU A 198 47.41 34.03 3.20
C LEU A 198 47.29 33.93 1.68
N GLN A 199 48.46 33.85 1.03
CA GLN A 199 48.62 33.61 -0.40
C GLN A 199 48.22 32.17 -0.76
N ILE A 200 47.37 32.02 -1.77
CA ILE A 200 47.16 30.75 -2.49
C ILE A 200 47.77 30.94 -3.88
N SER A 201 48.81 30.16 -4.16
CA SER A 201 49.39 30.00 -5.48
C SER A 201 48.52 29.10 -6.35
N SER A 202 48.29 29.51 -7.59
CA SER A 202 47.95 28.61 -8.69
C SER A 202 48.44 29.21 -10.01
N PRO A 203 48.79 28.35 -10.98
CA PRO A 203 49.77 28.66 -12.01
C PRO A 203 49.13 29.36 -13.22
N GLY A 204 49.91 30.22 -13.88
CA GLY A 204 49.55 30.81 -15.16
C GLY A 204 49.69 29.82 -16.32
N PHE A 205 49.05 30.13 -17.46
CA PHE A 205 49.77 30.47 -18.70
C PHE A 205 48.79 30.95 -19.80
N MET A 206 49.35 31.70 -20.75
CA MET A 206 48.77 32.66 -21.69
C MET A 206 47.82 32.12 -22.77
N ARG A 207 46.89 33.01 -23.18
CA ARG A 207 46.43 33.15 -24.58
C ARG A 207 47.52 33.76 -25.44
N ARG A 208 47.74 33.20 -26.62
CA ARG A 208 47.82 33.98 -27.85
C ARG A 208 47.00 33.26 -28.92
#